data_AF-A0A699VT48-F1
#
_entry.id   AF-A0A699VT48-F1
#
_cell.length_a   1.000
_cell.length_b   1.000
_cell.length_c   1.000
_cell.angle_alpha   90.00
_cell.angle_beta   90.00
_cell.angle_gamma   90.00
#
_symmetry.space_group_name_H-M   'P 1'
#
loop_
_entity.id
_entity.type
_entity.pdbx_description
1 polymer ?
#
loop_
_entity_poly.entity_id
_entity_poly.type
_entity_poly.pdbx_seq_one_letter_code
_entity_poly.pdbx_strand_id
1 'polypeptide(L)'
;MLGSEYGEQDRKAAVLYKYETCKATEGELLLDTYILYLQVINDLKKCGYSKYNCELNFKFLNNLQPEWKQYETMMRQNKNLMDINIDALYNILKQNQGDVNDAIGSKNNCCGHF
;
A
#
# COMPACT_ATOMS: atom_id res chain seq x y z
N MET A 1 22.14 -24.62 21.35
CA MET A 1 21.07 -23.62 21.17
C MET A 1 20.67 -23.58 19.69
N LEU A 2 19.83 -24.51 19.23
CA LEU A 2 19.35 -24.55 17.82
C LEU A 2 17.85 -24.20 17.71
N GLY A 3 17.10 -24.21 18.82
CA GLY A 3 15.67 -23.92 18.83
C GLY A 3 15.31 -22.44 18.67
N SER A 4 16.21 -21.52 19.02
CA SER A 4 15.99 -20.07 18.85
C SER A 4 16.19 -19.58 17.42
N GLU A 5 17.13 -20.18 16.67
CA GLU A 5 17.36 -19.84 15.26
C GLU A 5 16.19 -20.28 14.37
N TYR A 6 15.63 -21.48 14.61
CA TYR A 6 14.49 -21.97 13.84
C TYR A 6 13.24 -21.10 14.03
N GLY A 7 12.93 -20.72 15.28
CA GLY A 7 11.84 -19.79 15.57
C GLY A 7 12.06 -18.38 15.03
N GLU A 8 13.31 -17.92 14.90
CA GLU A 8 13.60 -16.63 14.28
C GLU A 8 13.37 -16.66 12.76
N GLN A 9 13.78 -17.73 12.08
CA GLN A 9 13.55 -17.91 10.65
C GLN A 9 12.06 -18.01 10.32
N ASP A 10 11.30 -18.78 11.10
CA ASP A 10 9.85 -18.90 10.94
C ASP A 10 9.15 -17.53 11.08
N ARG A 11 9.58 -16.72 12.05
CA ARG A 11 9.06 -15.35 12.22
C ARG A 11 9.39 -14.46 11.00
N LYS A 12 10.63 -14.52 10.49
CA LYS A 12 11.03 -13.76 9.29
C LYS A 12 10.22 -14.16 8.06
N ALA A 13 10.01 -15.47 7.88
CA ALA A 13 9.18 -16.01 6.80
C ALA A 13 7.73 -15.55 6.91
N ALA A 14 7.14 -15.54 8.11
CA ALA A 14 5.77 -15.06 8.34
C ALA A 14 5.61 -13.57 8.01
N VAL A 15 6.57 -12.73 8.41
CA VAL A 15 6.57 -11.30 8.09
C VAL A 15 6.68 -11.06 6.58
N LEU A 16 7.57 -11.78 5.89
CA LEU A 16 7.71 -11.67 4.44
C LEU A 16 6.45 -12.16 3.71
N TYR A 17 5.86 -13.28 4.14
CA TYR A 17 4.59 -13.77 3.59
C TYR A 17 3.48 -12.73 3.74
N LYS A 18 3.36 -12.12 4.93
CA LYS A 18 2.38 -11.05 5.17
C LYS A 18 2.64 -9.83 4.27
N TYR A 19 3.90 -9.42 4.09
CA TYR A 19 4.25 -8.35 3.16
C TYR A 19 3.86 -8.65 1.72
N GLU A 20 4.09 -9.89 1.26
CA GLU A 20 3.79 -10.25 -0.12
C GLU A 20 2.29 -10.39 -0.40
N THR A 21 1.51 -10.81 0.60
CA THR A 21 0.10 -11.19 0.46
C THR A 21 -0.91 -10.18 0.99
N CYS A 22 -0.50 -9.19 1.79
CA CYS A 22 -1.37 -8.16 2.32
C CYS A 22 -2.08 -7.40 1.18
N LYS A 23 -3.40 -7.28 1.25
CA LYS A 23 -4.23 -6.48 0.33
C LYS A 23 -5.36 -5.84 1.12
N ALA A 24 -5.79 -4.66 0.68
CA ALA A 24 -7.02 -4.06 1.19
C ALA A 24 -8.20 -4.95 0.81
N THR A 25 -9.13 -5.11 1.74
CA THR A 25 -10.44 -5.71 1.48
C THR A 25 -11.39 -4.65 0.91
N GLU A 26 -12.42 -5.10 0.18
CA GLU A 26 -13.41 -4.20 -0.41
C GLU A 26 -14.14 -3.42 0.70
N GLY A 27 -14.23 -2.10 0.54
CA GLY A 27 -14.82 -1.20 1.55
C GLY A 27 -13.89 -0.76 2.68
N GLU A 28 -12.64 -1.24 2.77
CA GLU A 28 -11.67 -0.70 3.73
C GLU A 28 -11.29 0.76 3.41
N LEU A 29 -11.15 1.57 4.46
CA LEU A 29 -10.69 2.94 4.32
C LEU A 29 -9.19 2.97 4.01
N LEU A 30 -8.76 3.96 3.22
CA LEU A 30 -7.34 4.21 2.93
C LEU A 30 -6.48 4.27 4.22
N LEU A 31 -7.03 4.83 5.31
CA LEU A 31 -6.38 4.91 6.61
C LEU A 31 -6.11 3.52 7.21
N ASP A 32 -7.08 2.60 7.12
CA ASP A 32 -6.95 1.27 7.70
C ASP A 32 -5.88 0.46 6.97
N THR A 33 -5.89 0.52 5.63
CA THR A 33 -4.84 -0.10 4.81
C THR A 33 -3.46 0.49 5.11
N TYR A 34 -3.36 1.82 5.28
CA TYR A 34 -2.11 2.49 5.63
C TYR A 34 -1.58 2.05 7.01
N ILE A 35 -2.44 1.96 8.04
CA ILE A 35 -2.05 1.49 9.38
C ILE A 35 -1.54 0.04 9.31
N LEU A 36 -2.26 -0.84 8.61
CA LEU A 36 -1.84 -2.24 8.42
C LEU A 36 -0.48 -2.33 7.71
N TYR A 37 -0.28 -1.50 6.68
CA TYR A 37 0.96 -1.48 5.93
C TYR A 37 2.15 -0.97 6.75
N LEU A 38 1.95 0.08 7.56
CA LEU A 38 2.98 0.56 8.49
C LEU A 38 3.40 -0.52 9.50
N GLN A 39 2.46 -1.32 10.01
CA GLN A 39 2.77 -2.44 10.89
C GLN A 39 3.69 -3.46 10.18
N VAL A 40 3.34 -3.83 8.94
CA VAL A 40 4.16 -4.75 8.13
C VAL A 40 5.56 -4.20 7.87
N ILE A 41 5.69 -2.92 7.51
CA ILE A 41 7.01 -2.28 7.32
C ILE A 41 7.82 -2.31 8.62
N ASN A 42 7.19 -2.00 9.75
CA ASN A 42 7.87 -2.01 11.04
C ASN A 42 8.33 -3.42 11.43
N ASP A 43 7.53 -4.45 11.14
CA ASP A 43 7.91 -5.83 11.39
C ASP A 43 9.05 -6.31 10.46
N LEU A 44 9.06 -5.87 9.20
CA LEU A 44 10.18 -6.08 8.28
C LEU A 44 11.48 -5.48 8.82
N LYS A 45 11.43 -4.22 9.28
CA LYS A 45 12.58 -3.54 9.88
C LYS A 45 13.09 -4.26 11.12
N LYS A 46 12.19 -4.72 12.01
CA LYS A 46 12.56 -5.51 13.20
C LYS A 46 13.21 -6.85 12.83
N CYS A 47 12.89 -7.41 11.67
CA CYS A 47 13.50 -8.62 11.13
C CYS A 47 14.83 -8.38 10.41
N GLY A 48 15.30 -7.12 10.32
CA GLY A 48 16.53 -6.75 9.64
C GLY A 48 16.38 -6.56 8.12
N TYR A 49 15.14 -6.55 7.60
CA TYR A 49 14.91 -6.25 6.20
C TYR A 49 14.86 -4.74 5.96
N SER A 50 15.63 -4.29 4.98
CA SER A 50 15.53 -2.95 4.42
C SER A 50 14.91 -3.03 3.03
N LYS A 51 13.98 -2.11 2.74
CA LYS A 51 13.30 -1.98 1.46
C LYS A 51 13.43 -0.54 0.98
N TYR A 52 13.60 -0.36 -0.33
CA TYR A 52 13.62 0.98 -0.91
C TYR A 52 12.22 1.60 -0.87
N ASN A 53 12.16 2.92 -0.73
CA ASN A 53 10.89 3.65 -0.71
C ASN A 53 10.06 3.34 -1.96
N CYS A 54 10.67 3.28 -3.14
CA CYS A 54 9.98 2.97 -4.38
C CYS A 54 9.28 1.60 -4.36
N GLU A 55 9.89 0.59 -3.74
CA GLU A 55 9.30 -0.75 -3.61
C GLU A 55 8.11 -0.73 -2.65
N LEU A 56 8.29 -0.09 -1.48
CA LEU A 56 7.23 0.04 -0.48
C LEU A 56 6.04 0.83 -1.03
N ASN A 57 6.31 1.94 -1.71
CA ASN A 57 5.33 2.82 -2.29
C ASN A 57 4.53 2.13 -3.41
N PHE A 58 5.22 1.39 -4.28
CA PHE A 58 4.57 0.62 -5.34
C PHE A 58 3.73 -0.53 -4.77
N LYS A 59 4.24 -1.27 -3.78
CA LYS A 59 3.51 -2.36 -3.14
C LYS A 59 2.29 -1.83 -2.37
N PHE A 60 2.41 -0.72 -1.64
CA PHE A 60 1.29 -0.07 -0.97
C PHE A 60 0.16 0.27 -1.94
N LEU A 61 0.46 0.93 -3.06
CA LEU A 61 -0.55 1.25 -4.07
C LEU A 61 -1.24 0.01 -4.66
N ASN A 62 -0.49 -1.06 -4.94
CA ASN A 62 -1.06 -2.31 -5.47
C ASN A 62 -1.97 -3.02 -4.47
N ASN A 63 -1.80 -2.73 -3.19
CA ASN A 63 -2.63 -3.27 -2.13
C ASN A 63 -3.92 -2.46 -1.95
N LEU A 64 -4.00 -1.24 -2.48
CA LEU A 64 -5.22 -0.42 -2.44
C LEU A 64 -6.28 -0.95 -3.43
N GLN A 65 -7.51 -0.50 -3.22
CA GLN A 65 -8.63 -0.78 -4.12
C GLN A 65 -8.39 -0.18 -5.54
N PRO A 66 -9.00 -0.74 -6.59
CA PRO A 66 -8.68 -0.43 -7.99
C PRO A 66 -8.91 1.03 -8.41
N GLU A 67 -9.65 1.81 -7.65
CA GLU A 67 -9.89 3.25 -7.87
C GLU A 67 -8.60 4.07 -7.72
N TRP A 68 -7.62 3.55 -6.99
CA TRP A 68 -6.31 4.18 -6.81
C TRP A 68 -5.32 3.90 -7.95
N LYS A 69 -5.71 3.11 -8.97
CA LYS A 69 -4.84 2.76 -10.12
C LYS A 69 -4.33 3.97 -10.92
N GLN A 70 -5.07 5.08 -10.91
CA GLN A 70 -4.59 6.31 -11.55
C GLN A 70 -3.28 6.84 -10.92
N TYR A 71 -3.11 6.67 -9.61
CA TYR A 71 -1.89 7.06 -8.91
C TYR A 71 -0.71 6.13 -9.21
N GLU A 72 -0.96 4.86 -9.55
CA GLU A 72 0.08 3.96 -10.05
C GLU A 72 0.69 4.53 -11.34
N THR A 73 -0.16 5.03 -12.24
CA THR A 73 0.27 5.65 -13.50
C THR A 73 1.00 6.96 -13.27
N MET A 74 0.48 7.83 -12.39
CA MET A 74 1.14 9.10 -12.04
C MET A 74 2.51 8.88 -11.41
N MET A 75 2.68 7.87 -10.57
CA MET A 75 3.98 7.54 -9.95
C MET A 75 4.99 7.00 -10.98
N ARG A 76 4.56 6.19 -11.95
CA ARG A 76 5.45 5.75 -13.05
C ARG A 76 5.98 6.90 -13.89
N GLN A 77 5.20 7.96 -14.03
CA GLN A 77 5.58 9.15 -14.80
C GLN A 77 6.40 10.15 -13.97
N ASN A 78 6.14 10.25 -12.66
CA ASN A 78 6.83 11.17 -11.76
C ASN A 78 7.78 10.40 -10.83
N LYS A 79 9.03 10.21 -11.27
CA LYS A 79 10.07 9.51 -10.49
C LYS A 79 10.25 10.08 -9.07
N ASN A 80 10.07 11.39 -8.90
CA ASN A 80 10.18 12.04 -7.59
C ASN A 80 9.16 11.48 -6.57
N LEU A 81 7.97 11.05 -7.02
CA LEU A 81 6.95 10.46 -6.14
C LEU A 81 7.29 9.03 -5.72
N MET A 82 8.15 8.31 -6.45
CA MET A 82 8.57 6.97 -6.02
C MET A 82 9.55 7.00 -4.86
N ASP A 83 10.36 8.06 -4.74
CA ASP A 83 11.44 8.15 -3.75
C ASP A 83 11.03 8.81 -2.43
N ILE A 84 9.85 9.44 -2.36
CA ILE A 84 9.32 10.01 -1.11
C ILE A 84 9.05 8.93 -0.06
N ASN A 85 9.06 9.32 1.20
CA ASN A 85 8.69 8.39 2.28
C ASN A 85 7.19 8.01 2.21
N ILE A 86 6.86 6.87 2.81
CA ILE A 86 5.50 6.31 2.80
C ILE A 86 4.46 7.26 3.42
N ASP A 87 4.84 8.06 4.40
CA ASP A 87 3.93 9.00 5.08
C ASP A 87 3.56 10.18 4.17
N ALA A 88 4.53 10.67 3.40
CA ALA A 88 4.31 11.70 2.39
C ALA A 88 3.40 11.19 1.27
N LEU A 89 3.62 9.95 0.82
CA LEU A 89 2.74 9.31 -0.17
C LEU A 89 1.32 9.19 0.38
N TYR A 90 1.15 8.70 1.61
CA TYR A 90 -0.16 8.60 2.25
C TYR A 90 -0.87 9.96 2.34
N ASN A 91 -0.15 11.01 2.74
CA ASN A 91 -0.71 12.36 2.83
C ASN A 91 -1.18 12.90 1.48
N ILE A 92 -0.44 12.63 0.40
CA ILE A 92 -0.87 12.97 -0.97
C ILE A 92 -2.16 12.22 -1.31
N LEU A 93 -2.19 10.90 -1.13
CA LEU A 93 -3.38 10.11 -1.45
C LEU A 93 -4.60 10.56 -0.63
N LYS A 94 -4.40 10.85 0.66
CA LYS A 94 -5.44 11.38 1.55
C LYS A 94 -5.99 12.73 1.08
N GLN A 95 -5.14 13.65 0.62
CA GLN A 95 -5.57 14.94 0.11
C GLN A 95 -6.44 14.83 -1.14
N ASN A 96 -6.16 13.83 -1.99
CA ASN A 96 -6.91 13.61 -3.22
C ASN A 96 -8.02 12.55 -3.07
N GLN A 97 -8.38 12.16 -1.85
CA GLN A 97 -9.42 11.15 -1.62
C GLN A 97 -10.80 11.62 -2.14
N GLY A 98 -11.06 12.93 -2.13
CA GLY A 98 -12.25 13.53 -2.75
C GLY A 98 -12.34 13.25 -4.25
N ASP A 99 -11.24 13.43 -4.98
CA ASP A 99 -11.18 13.21 -6.44
C ASP A 99 -11.45 11.75 -6.81
N VAL A 100 -10.97 10.81 -5.99
CA VAL A 100 -11.25 9.37 -6.16
C VAL A 100 -12.75 9.09 -5.96
N ASN A 101 -13.35 9.67 -4.92
CA ASN A 101 -14.78 9.52 -4.65
C ASN A 101 -15.67 10.15 -5.75
N ASP A 102 -15.25 11.29 -6.32
CA ASP A 102 -15.96 11.95 -7.41
C ASP A 102 -15.86 11.17 -8.73
N ALA A 103 -14.73 10.51 -8.99
CA ALA A 103 -14.55 9.62 -10.13
C ALA A 103 -15.47 8.37 -10.04
N ILE A 104 -15.71 7.85 -8.84
CA ILE A 104 -16.67 6.77 -8.59
C ILE A 104 -18.10 7.27 -8.86
N GLY A 105 -18.47 8.43 -8.31
CA GLY A 105 -19.79 9.04 -8.51
C GLY A 105 -20.10 9.36 -9.98
N SER A 106 -19.08 9.80 -10.74
CA SER A 106 -19.22 10.13 -12.16
C SER A 106 -19.43 8.89 -13.05
N LYS A 107 -18.83 7.75 -12.70
CA LYS A 107 -19.01 6.49 -13.46
C LYS A 107 -20.43 5.93 -13.39
N ASN A 108 -21.14 6.16 -12.28
CA ASN A 108 -22.51 5.67 -12.09
C ASN A 108 -23.57 6.49 -12.85
N ASN A 109 -23.24 7.69 -13.33
CA ASN A 109 -24.15 8.55 -14.09
C ASN A 109 -24.04 8.41 -15.62
N CYS A 110 -23.06 7.67 -16.14
CA CYS A 110 -22.88 7.49 -17.59
C CYS A 110 -23.66 6.29 -18.20
N CYS A 111 -24.40 5.52 -17.40
CA CYS A 111 -25.22 4.39 -17.88
C CYS A 111 -26.73 4.63 -17.83
N GLY A 112 -27.18 5.89 -17.75
CA GLY A 112 -28.60 6.23 -17.60
C GLY A 112 -29.10 7.29 -18.59
N HIS A 113 -28.88 7.11 -19.90
CA HIS A 113 -29.72 7.76 -20.91
C HIS A 113 -29.57 7.08 -22.28
N PHE A 114 -30.48 6.15 -22.59
CA PHE A 114 -31.00 5.88 -23.92
C PHE A 114 -32.45 5.41 -23.78
#